data_AF-A0A959NG42-F1
#
_entry.id   AF-A0A959NG42-F1
#
_cell.length_a   1.000
_cell.length_b   1.000
_cell.length_c   1.000
_cell.angle_alpha   90.00
_cell.angle_beta   90.00
_cell.angle_gamma   90.00
#
_symmetry.space_group_name_H-M   'P 1'
#
loop_
_entity.id
_entity.type
_entity.pdbx_description
1 polymer ?
#
loop_
_entity_poly.entity_id
_entity_poly.type
_entity_poly.pdbx_seq_one_letter_code
_entity_poly.pdbx_strand_id
1 'polypeptide(L)'
;MKLIIACCCILLSLSACKNSSDENNKKGKTDSTEIAKPQEAPLPPRFLPDDSLVGVKRGGVFVYRNRGFEMFSGGQAMGQKYADVMNMYYRLHIPGLKIYNLIIPIGFEFEMREKYKNLNKPNKEVINQIFSEEDSGIIKINPVDEIRRHRTEYIYFNTDHHWTSLGAYYAYRSFCKAAGLTPVSLDTIPSKVKPNFLGLFYWFTKA
;
A
#
# COMPACT_ATOMS: atom_id res chain seq x y z
N MET A 1 14.16 -13.33 52.18
CA MET A 1 12.96 -13.05 51.36
C MET A 1 13.20 -13.64 49.97
N LYS A 2 12.65 -14.83 49.70
CA LYS A 2 12.84 -15.54 48.42
C LYS A 2 11.80 -15.00 47.43
N LEU A 3 12.26 -14.31 46.39
CA LEU A 3 11.40 -13.90 45.28
C LEU A 3 11.42 -15.00 44.23
N ILE A 4 10.35 -15.78 44.17
CA ILE A 4 10.10 -16.79 43.15
C ILE A 4 9.54 -16.06 41.93
N ILE A 5 10.32 -15.96 40.85
CA ILE A 5 9.82 -15.53 39.55
C ILE A 5 9.33 -16.77 38.83
N ALA A 6 8.01 -16.96 38.81
CA ALA A 6 7.36 -18.03 38.05
C ALA A 6 7.46 -17.70 36.55
N CYS A 7 8.37 -18.36 35.85
CA CYS A 7 8.44 -18.38 34.40
C CYS A 7 7.32 -19.30 33.89
N CYS A 8 6.26 -18.72 33.32
CA CYS A 8 5.16 -19.49 32.73
C CYS A 8 5.55 -19.94 31.31
N CYS A 9 6.35 -21.01 31.23
CA CYS A 9 6.59 -21.72 29.99
C CYS A 9 5.37 -22.59 29.66
N ILE A 10 4.51 -22.14 28.75
CA ILE A 10 3.49 -23.00 28.14
C ILE A 10 4.21 -23.87 27.10
N LEU A 11 4.68 -25.03 27.55
CA LEU A 11 5.07 -26.15 26.71
C LEU A 11 3.79 -26.86 26.25
N LEU A 12 3.33 -26.57 25.02
CA LEU A 12 2.36 -27.42 24.33
C LEU A 12 3.11 -28.60 23.71
N SER A 13 3.17 -29.71 24.44
CA SER A 13 3.57 -31.01 23.91
C SER A 13 2.41 -31.60 23.10
N LEU A 14 2.56 -31.64 21.77
CA LEU A 14 1.69 -32.44 20.92
C LEU A 14 2.19 -33.90 20.95
N SER A 15 1.54 -34.72 21.78
CA SER A 15 1.67 -36.18 21.69
C SER A 15 0.88 -36.69 20.49
N ALA A 16 1.54 -37.53 19.69
CA ALA A 16 0.99 -38.16 18.51
C ALA A 16 -0.08 -39.20 18.84
N CYS A 17 -1.23 -39.15 18.16
CA CYS A 17 -2.11 -40.31 18.02
C CYS A 17 -1.71 -41.09 16.76
N LYS A 18 -1.19 -42.31 16.96
CA LYS A 18 -1.11 -43.36 15.94
C LYS A 18 -2.52 -43.92 15.74
N ASN A 19 -2.96 -44.03 14.49
CA ASN A 19 -3.94 -45.03 14.08
C ASN A 19 -3.32 -45.86 12.96
N SER A 20 -3.24 -47.17 13.20
CA SER A 20 -2.95 -48.20 12.21
C SER A 20 -4.27 -48.70 11.62
N SER A 21 -4.37 -48.74 10.30
CA SER A 21 -5.12 -49.78 9.59
C SER A 21 -4.79 -49.71 8.09
N ASP A 22 -4.10 -50.76 7.67
CA ASP A 22 -4.23 -51.52 6.42
C ASP A 22 -3.85 -50.92 5.06
N GLU A 23 -2.97 -51.71 4.41
CA GLU A 23 -2.52 -51.64 3.04
C GLU A 23 -3.68 -51.70 2.04
N ASN A 24 -3.61 -50.86 1.00
CA ASN A 24 -3.85 -51.36 -0.34
C ASN A 24 -3.14 -50.53 -1.41
N ASN A 25 -2.29 -51.23 -2.14
CA ASN A 25 -1.45 -50.79 -3.24
C ASN A 25 -2.30 -50.43 -4.48
N LYS A 26 -2.26 -49.17 -4.92
CA LYS A 26 -2.50 -48.80 -6.34
C LYS A 26 -1.59 -47.64 -6.75
N LYS A 27 -0.57 -47.99 -7.51
CA LYS A 27 0.23 -47.10 -8.37
C LYS A 27 -0.69 -46.35 -9.33
N GLY A 28 -0.66 -45.01 -9.32
CA GLY A 28 -1.45 -44.20 -10.26
C GLY A 28 -1.16 -42.71 -10.16
N LYS A 29 -0.20 -42.27 -10.97
CA LYS A 29 -0.08 -40.93 -11.60
C LYS A 29 -0.18 -39.70 -10.66
N THR A 30 0.98 -39.19 -10.28
CA THR A 30 1.16 -37.83 -9.77
C THR A 30 0.70 -36.83 -10.83
N ASP A 31 -0.51 -36.32 -10.70
CA ASP A 31 -0.94 -35.10 -11.38
C ASP A 31 -0.48 -33.94 -10.51
N SER A 32 0.72 -33.44 -10.80
CA SER A 32 1.19 -32.18 -10.26
C SER A 32 0.40 -31.07 -10.91
N THR A 33 -0.79 -30.78 -10.35
CA THR A 33 -1.51 -29.55 -10.66
C THR A 33 -0.69 -28.40 -10.06
N GLU A 34 0.25 -27.89 -10.84
CA GLU A 34 0.84 -26.57 -10.62
C GLU A 34 -0.31 -25.57 -10.56
N ILE A 35 -0.61 -25.08 -9.36
CA ILE A 35 -1.51 -23.95 -9.19
C ILE A 35 -0.78 -22.77 -9.83
N ALA A 36 -1.10 -22.50 -11.09
CA ALA A 36 -0.62 -21.32 -11.80
C ALA A 36 -0.95 -20.09 -10.95
N LYS A 37 0.09 -19.35 -10.57
CA LYS A 37 -0.06 -18.01 -9.99
C LYS A 37 -1.01 -17.21 -10.90
N PRO A 38 -2.06 -16.55 -10.37
CA PRO A 38 -2.89 -15.67 -11.18
C PRO A 38 -1.98 -14.67 -11.90
N GLN A 39 -2.00 -14.72 -13.23
CA GLN A 39 -1.23 -13.79 -14.04
C GLN A 39 -1.85 -12.40 -13.85
N GLU A 40 -1.13 -11.56 -13.10
CA GLU A 40 -1.56 -10.21 -12.76
C GLU A 40 -1.74 -9.40 -14.04
N ALA A 41 -2.87 -8.71 -14.18
CA ALA A 41 -3.16 -7.92 -15.38
C ALA A 41 -2.04 -6.91 -15.67
N PRO A 42 -1.78 -6.59 -16.96
CA PRO A 42 -0.78 -5.60 -17.33
C PRO A 42 -0.99 -4.29 -16.57
N LEU A 43 0.10 -3.71 -16.05
CA LEU A 43 0.05 -2.44 -15.34
C LEU A 43 -0.45 -1.33 -16.29
N PRO A 44 -1.51 -0.59 -15.94
CA PRO A 44 -1.96 0.53 -16.76
C PRO A 44 -0.86 1.59 -16.94
N PRO A 45 -0.82 2.31 -18.08
CA PRO A 45 0.18 3.36 -18.30
C PRO A 45 0.03 4.45 -17.23
N ARG A 46 1.14 5.08 -16.85
CA ARG A 46 1.12 6.16 -15.86
C ARG A 46 0.31 7.36 -16.37
N PHE A 47 0.62 7.83 -17.58
CA PHE A 47 -0.09 8.94 -18.20
C PHE A 47 -1.32 8.44 -18.96
N LEU A 48 -2.40 9.19 -18.84
CA LEU A 48 -3.58 9.03 -19.70
C LEU A 48 -3.51 10.01 -20.87
N PRO A 49 -4.16 9.67 -22.00
CA PRO A 49 -4.31 10.58 -23.14
C PRO A 49 -4.96 11.91 -22.73
N ASP A 50 -4.65 12.94 -23.51
CA ASP A 50 -5.34 14.23 -23.43
C ASP A 50 -6.84 14.04 -23.71
N ASP A 51 -7.66 14.70 -22.90
CA ASP A 51 -9.10 14.67 -22.92
C ASP A 51 -9.73 16.04 -23.22
N SER A 52 -8.93 17.02 -23.66
CA SER A 52 -9.29 18.42 -23.93
C SER A 52 -9.79 19.27 -22.75
N LEU A 53 -10.01 18.68 -21.57
CA LEU A 53 -10.46 19.42 -20.38
C LEU A 53 -9.31 20.22 -19.74
N VAL A 54 -9.59 21.42 -19.23
CA VAL A 54 -8.57 22.27 -18.63
C VAL A 54 -8.70 22.25 -17.11
N GLY A 55 -7.63 21.90 -16.41
CA GLY A 55 -7.49 22.08 -14.97
C GLY A 55 -6.99 23.47 -14.61
N VAL A 56 -7.38 23.95 -13.44
CA VAL A 56 -7.12 25.32 -12.96
C VAL A 56 -6.53 25.26 -11.56
N LYS A 57 -5.47 26.04 -11.32
CA LYS A 57 -4.90 26.19 -9.98
C LYS A 57 -5.73 27.17 -9.15
N ARG A 58 -6.09 26.77 -7.94
CA ARG A 58 -6.79 27.56 -6.92
C ARG A 58 -6.00 27.44 -5.61
N GLY A 59 -5.19 28.46 -5.31
CA GLY A 59 -4.25 28.39 -4.19
C GLY A 59 -3.28 27.21 -4.34
N GLY A 60 -3.22 26.35 -3.32
CA GLY A 60 -2.42 25.13 -3.31
C GLY A 60 -3.05 23.93 -4.02
N VAL A 61 -4.27 24.04 -4.54
CA VAL A 61 -5.04 22.94 -5.13
C VAL A 61 -5.09 23.06 -6.65
N PHE A 62 -4.83 21.96 -7.35
CA PHE A 62 -5.13 21.84 -8.77
C PHE A 62 -6.54 21.25 -8.95
N VAL A 63 -7.46 22.03 -9.51
CA VAL A 63 -8.84 21.62 -9.75
C VAL A 63 -9.00 21.13 -11.17
N TYR A 64 -9.41 19.89 -11.35
CA TYR A 64 -9.57 19.26 -12.66
C TYR A 64 -10.67 18.20 -12.61
N ARG A 65 -11.54 18.15 -13.62
CA ARG A 65 -12.69 17.21 -13.67
C ARG A 65 -13.57 17.22 -12.41
N ASN A 66 -13.85 18.40 -11.86
CA ASN A 66 -14.59 18.58 -10.59
C ASN A 66 -13.94 17.88 -9.37
N ARG A 67 -12.62 17.70 -9.41
CA ARG A 67 -11.83 17.15 -8.32
C ARG A 67 -10.70 18.11 -7.95
N GLY A 68 -10.37 18.16 -6.67
CA GLY A 68 -9.17 18.81 -6.17
C GLY A 68 -8.02 17.81 -6.10
N PHE A 69 -6.82 18.29 -6.41
CA PHE A 69 -5.59 17.53 -6.32
C PHE A 69 -4.52 18.37 -5.62
N GLU A 70 -3.78 17.74 -4.72
CA GLU A 70 -2.49 18.25 -4.28
C GLU A 70 -1.42 17.94 -5.34
N MET A 71 -0.36 18.75 -5.38
CA MET A 71 0.82 18.47 -6.18
C MET A 71 1.90 17.92 -5.26
N PHE A 72 2.54 16.83 -5.68
CA PHE A 72 3.59 16.18 -4.89
C PHE A 72 4.73 17.17 -4.69
N SER A 73 4.93 17.56 -3.44
CA SER A 73 6.00 18.46 -3.01
C SER A 73 7.01 17.70 -2.16
N GLY A 74 8.25 18.18 -2.13
CA GLY A 74 9.36 17.47 -1.49
C GLY A 74 10.50 17.21 -2.46
N GLY A 75 11.72 17.26 -1.93
CA GLY A 75 12.96 17.02 -2.67
C GLY A 75 13.79 15.93 -2.01
N GLN A 76 14.87 15.53 -2.67
CA GLN A 76 15.79 14.50 -2.18
C GLN A 76 16.23 14.76 -0.74
N ALA A 77 16.58 16.00 -0.39
CA ALA A 77 16.99 16.37 0.97
C ALA A 77 15.91 16.09 2.03
N MET A 78 14.62 16.26 1.70
CA MET A 78 13.53 15.92 2.62
C MET A 78 13.36 14.40 2.72
N GLY A 79 13.47 13.70 1.59
CA GLY A 79 13.46 12.24 1.54
C GLY A 79 14.56 11.61 2.38
N GLN A 80 15.78 12.15 2.31
CA GLN A 80 16.91 11.72 3.14
C GLN A 80 16.60 11.86 4.63
N LYS A 81 16.14 13.04 5.07
CA LYS A 81 15.82 13.27 6.49
C LYS A 81 14.74 12.32 7.00
N TYR A 82 13.78 11.99 6.13
CA TYR A 82 12.76 11.00 6.44
C TYR A 82 13.37 9.59 6.59
N ALA A 83 14.21 9.16 5.65
CA ALA A 83 14.91 7.88 5.71
C ALA A 83 15.82 7.77 6.94
N ASP A 84 16.51 8.86 7.32
CA ASP A 84 17.38 8.92 8.50
C ASP A 84 16.65 8.57 9.79
N VAL A 85 15.38 8.98 9.93
CA VAL A 85 14.54 8.62 11.09
C VAL A 85 14.27 7.12 11.11
N MET A 86 13.92 6.52 9.97
CA MET A 86 13.68 5.08 9.88
C MET A 86 14.96 4.28 10.17
N ASN A 87 16.07 4.72 9.60
CA ASN A 87 17.40 4.16 9.82
C ASN A 87 17.83 4.24 11.28
N MET A 88 17.56 5.36 11.95
CA MET A 88 17.83 5.52 13.38
C MET A 88 17.15 4.41 14.20
N TYR A 89 15.84 4.16 13.98
CA TYR A 89 15.12 3.10 14.69
C TYR A 89 15.64 1.70 14.35
N TYR A 90 15.95 1.44 13.07
CA TYR A 90 16.52 0.16 12.64
C TYR A 90 17.86 -0.13 13.35
N ARG A 91 18.73 0.88 13.45
CA ARG A 91 20.08 0.78 14.04
C ARG A 91 20.08 0.64 15.57
N LEU A 92 18.94 0.75 16.23
CA LEU A 92 18.83 0.39 17.66
C LEU A 92 18.94 -1.12 17.89
N HIS A 93 18.84 -1.95 16.84
CA HIS A 93 18.94 -3.41 16.92
C HIS A 93 18.01 -4.02 17.99
N ILE A 94 16.82 -3.45 18.16
CA ILE A 94 15.84 -3.92 19.14
C ILE A 94 15.45 -5.36 18.77
N PRO A 95 15.65 -6.35 19.67
CA PRO A 95 15.35 -7.74 19.37
C PRO A 95 13.91 -7.94 18.90
N GLY A 96 13.75 -8.52 17.71
CA GLY A 96 12.44 -8.81 17.12
C GLY A 96 11.74 -7.64 16.44
N LEU A 97 12.31 -6.43 16.43
CA LEU A 97 11.72 -5.29 15.72
C LEU A 97 11.79 -5.51 14.20
N LYS A 98 10.63 -5.45 13.56
CA LYS A 98 10.51 -5.35 12.09
C LYS A 98 9.94 -3.99 11.73
N ILE A 99 10.59 -3.30 10.82
CA ILE A 99 10.15 -1.99 10.33
C ILE A 99 9.63 -2.18 8.92
N TYR A 100 8.35 -1.87 8.72
CA TYR A 100 7.70 -1.78 7.42
C TYR A 100 7.53 -0.31 7.09
N ASN A 101 7.94 0.09 5.88
CA ASN A 101 7.69 1.43 5.40
C ASN A 101 6.81 1.41 4.15
N LEU A 102 5.65 2.05 4.24
CA LEU A 102 4.72 2.26 3.14
C LEU A 102 4.48 3.76 2.99
N ILE A 103 5.00 4.34 1.91
CA ILE A 103 4.80 5.75 1.58
C ILE A 103 3.54 5.89 0.71
N ILE A 104 2.64 6.78 1.10
CA ILE A 104 1.36 7.01 0.44
C ILE A 104 1.59 7.91 -0.80
N PRO A 105 1.25 7.46 -2.02
CA PRO A 105 1.28 8.32 -3.19
C PRO A 105 0.11 9.30 -3.17
N ILE A 106 0.26 10.43 -3.86
CA ILE A 106 -0.83 11.41 -3.97
C ILE A 106 -1.84 11.03 -5.06
N GLY A 107 -3.09 11.44 -4.91
CA GLY A 107 -4.18 11.04 -5.83
C GLY A 107 -3.93 11.40 -7.30
N PHE A 108 -3.28 12.54 -7.57
CA PHE A 108 -3.06 13.00 -8.95
C PHE A 108 -2.16 12.05 -9.77
N GLU A 109 -1.33 11.23 -9.12
CA GLU A 109 -0.53 10.18 -9.78
C GLU A 109 -1.40 9.24 -10.64
N PHE A 110 -2.64 8.99 -10.20
CA PHE A 110 -3.53 8.01 -10.81
C PHE A 110 -4.47 8.61 -11.86
N GLU A 111 -4.43 9.93 -12.08
CA GLU A 111 -5.28 10.64 -13.05
C GLU A 111 -4.51 11.57 -13.99
N MET A 112 -3.18 11.55 -13.88
CA MET A 112 -2.32 12.44 -14.64
C MET A 112 -2.45 12.21 -16.15
N ARG A 113 -2.73 13.31 -16.85
CA ARG A 113 -2.75 13.36 -18.32
C ARG A 113 -1.37 13.72 -18.86
N GLU A 114 -1.08 13.34 -20.10
CA GLU A 114 0.18 13.70 -20.76
C GLU A 114 0.46 15.20 -20.74
N LYS A 115 -0.55 16.04 -20.99
CA LYS A 115 -0.44 17.52 -20.93
C LYS A 115 -0.03 18.06 -19.55
N TYR A 116 -0.22 17.27 -18.49
CA TYR A 116 0.10 17.65 -17.10
C TYR A 116 1.33 16.92 -16.54
N LYS A 117 2.11 16.21 -17.38
CA LYS A 117 3.28 15.42 -16.93
C LYS A 117 4.32 16.21 -16.12
N ASN A 118 4.40 17.53 -16.32
CA ASN A 118 5.34 18.42 -15.64
C ASN A 118 4.74 19.09 -14.39
N LEU A 119 3.45 18.90 -14.10
CA LEU A 119 2.82 19.47 -12.90
C LEU A 119 3.14 18.69 -11.62
N ASN A 120 3.57 17.44 -11.76
CA ASN A 120 3.75 16.53 -10.64
C ASN A 120 4.98 15.65 -10.81
N LYS A 121 5.70 15.42 -9.71
CA LYS A 121 6.81 14.48 -9.73
C LYS A 121 6.30 13.04 -9.87
N PRO A 122 7.11 12.15 -10.47
CA PRO A 122 6.85 10.72 -10.50
C PRO A 122 6.81 10.08 -9.11
N ASN A 123 5.62 9.82 -8.58
CA ASN A 123 5.44 9.34 -7.20
C ASN A 123 6.18 8.02 -6.96
N LYS A 124 6.08 7.06 -7.89
CA LYS A 124 6.74 5.76 -7.77
C LYS A 124 8.26 5.93 -7.67
N GLU A 125 8.83 6.72 -8.55
CA GLU A 125 10.27 6.96 -8.66
C GLU A 125 10.77 7.76 -7.45
N VAL A 126 10.01 8.76 -6.99
CA VAL A 126 10.37 9.52 -5.78
C VAL A 126 10.30 8.65 -4.53
N ILE A 127 9.28 7.80 -4.38
CA ILE A 127 9.20 6.84 -3.28
C ILE A 127 10.40 5.87 -3.32
N ASN A 128 10.74 5.36 -4.51
CA ASN A 128 11.90 4.49 -4.66
C ASN A 128 13.23 5.19 -4.34
N GLN A 129 13.33 6.48 -4.64
CA GLN A 129 14.48 7.31 -4.26
C GLN A 129 14.58 7.47 -2.74
N ILE A 130 13.46 7.66 -2.03
CA ILE A 130 13.47 7.69 -0.56
C ILE A 130 13.95 6.33 -0.03
N PHE A 131 13.39 5.25 -0.57
CA PHE A 131 13.76 3.89 -0.21
C PHE A 131 15.21 3.54 -0.51
N SER A 132 15.90 4.20 -1.46
CA SER A 132 17.32 3.95 -1.68
C SER A 132 18.21 4.50 -0.57
N GLU A 133 17.71 5.47 0.21
CA GLU A 133 18.44 6.05 1.36
C GLU A 133 18.19 5.28 2.67
N GLU A 134 17.30 4.28 2.65
CA GLU A 134 16.95 3.46 3.80
C GLU A 134 17.82 2.19 3.91
N ASP A 135 18.18 1.83 5.14
CA ASP A 135 18.92 0.62 5.49
C ASP A 135 18.20 -0.63 4.94
N SER A 136 18.97 -1.64 4.55
CA SER A 136 18.47 -2.83 3.84
C SER A 136 17.52 -3.71 4.65
N GLY A 137 17.55 -3.61 5.98
CA GLY A 137 16.64 -4.36 6.86
C GLY A 137 15.26 -3.73 7.02
N ILE A 138 15.03 -2.53 6.47
CA ILE A 138 13.70 -1.91 6.40
C ILE A 138 12.92 -2.52 5.23
N ILE A 139 11.69 -2.96 5.51
CA ILE A 139 10.81 -3.59 4.53
C ILE A 139 10.05 -2.51 3.78
N LYS A 140 10.50 -2.21 2.57
CA LYS A 140 10.02 -1.12 1.71
C LYS A 140 8.81 -1.55 0.88
N ILE A 141 7.73 -0.78 0.94
CA ILE A 141 6.46 -1.07 0.28
C ILE A 141 6.05 0.12 -0.58
N ASN A 142 6.12 -0.04 -1.90
CA ASN A 142 5.63 0.95 -2.85
C ASN A 142 4.26 0.52 -3.39
N PRO A 143 3.15 1.13 -2.95
CA PRO A 143 1.81 0.69 -3.33
C PRO A 143 1.35 1.26 -4.69
N VAL A 144 2.17 2.08 -5.36
CA VAL A 144 1.74 2.82 -6.56
C VAL A 144 1.25 1.89 -7.67
N ASP A 145 1.97 0.82 -7.96
CA ASP A 145 1.57 -0.08 -9.04
C ASP A 145 0.26 -0.82 -8.71
N GLU A 146 0.10 -1.25 -7.47
CA GLU A 146 -1.11 -1.91 -7.00
C GLU A 146 -2.32 -0.98 -7.11
N ILE A 147 -2.21 0.26 -6.60
CA ILE A 147 -3.28 1.25 -6.71
C ILE A 147 -3.55 1.62 -8.19
N ARG A 148 -2.51 1.72 -9.03
CA ARG A 148 -2.65 2.11 -10.44
C ARG A 148 -3.49 1.10 -11.24
N ARG A 149 -3.44 -0.19 -10.89
CA ARG A 149 -4.32 -1.21 -11.53
C ARG A 149 -5.80 -0.92 -11.31
N HIS A 150 -6.14 -0.22 -10.23
CA HIS A 150 -7.49 0.11 -9.82
C HIS A 150 -7.85 1.59 -10.05
N ARG A 151 -7.08 2.30 -10.90
CA ARG A 151 -7.24 3.75 -11.12
C ARG A 151 -8.59 4.19 -11.70
N THR A 152 -9.36 3.26 -12.27
CA THR A 152 -10.71 3.52 -12.81
C THR A 152 -11.79 3.46 -11.73
N GLU A 153 -11.45 2.98 -10.54
CA GLU A 153 -12.33 2.89 -9.38
C GLU A 153 -12.26 4.16 -8.52
N TYR A 154 -13.19 4.34 -7.59
CA TYR A 154 -13.23 5.50 -6.71
C TYR A 154 -12.22 5.38 -5.56
N ILE A 155 -10.93 5.54 -5.87
CA ILE A 155 -9.80 5.26 -4.96
C ILE A 155 -9.29 6.46 -4.16
N TYR A 156 -9.62 7.70 -4.58
CA TYR A 156 -9.33 8.93 -3.84
C TYR A 156 -10.58 9.79 -3.78
N PHE A 157 -10.76 10.54 -2.69
CA PHE A 157 -11.88 11.47 -2.60
C PHE A 157 -11.78 12.56 -3.66
N ASN A 158 -12.93 13.14 -4.04
CA ASN A 158 -12.96 14.23 -5.03
C ASN A 158 -12.50 15.56 -4.44
N THR A 159 -12.75 15.77 -3.14
CA THR A 159 -12.52 17.05 -2.46
C THR A 159 -11.53 16.93 -1.30
N ASP A 160 -10.80 15.83 -1.20
CA ASP A 160 -9.83 15.59 -0.13
C ASP A 160 -8.55 14.96 -0.70
N HIS A 161 -7.44 15.13 0.01
CA HIS A 161 -6.13 14.61 -0.38
C HIS A 161 -5.98 13.12 -0.06
N HIS A 162 -6.77 12.61 0.90
CA HIS A 162 -6.74 11.21 1.27
C HIS A 162 -7.38 10.30 0.22
N TRP A 163 -6.92 9.05 0.23
CA TRP A 163 -7.61 7.93 -0.41
C TRP A 163 -9.02 7.72 0.13
N THR A 164 -9.86 7.01 -0.62
CA THR A 164 -11.04 6.36 -0.06
C THR A 164 -10.63 5.10 0.70
N SER A 165 -11.55 4.46 1.44
CA SER A 165 -11.29 3.15 2.05
C SER A 165 -10.88 2.09 1.00
N LEU A 166 -11.39 2.19 -0.22
CA LEU A 166 -11.01 1.30 -1.32
C LEU A 166 -9.57 1.55 -1.80
N GLY A 167 -9.17 2.82 -1.97
CA GLY A 167 -7.78 3.15 -2.27
C GLY A 167 -6.80 2.69 -1.18
N ALA A 168 -7.18 2.88 0.08
CA ALA A 168 -6.43 2.39 1.24
C ALA A 168 -6.29 0.86 1.25
N TYR A 169 -7.34 0.15 0.84
CA TYR A 169 -7.34 -1.30 0.76
C TYR A 169 -6.29 -1.84 -0.23
N TYR A 170 -6.07 -1.18 -1.37
CA TYR A 170 -5.03 -1.58 -2.31
C TYR A 170 -3.61 -1.37 -1.77
N ALA A 171 -3.37 -0.30 -1.01
CA ALA A 171 -2.11 -0.16 -0.28
C ALA A 171 -1.95 -1.23 0.80
N TYR A 172 -3.02 -1.55 1.53
CA TYR A 172 -3.05 -2.65 2.50
C TYR A 172 -2.71 -4.00 1.86
N ARG A 173 -3.21 -4.30 0.65
CA ARG A 173 -2.81 -5.51 -0.10
C ARG A 173 -1.29 -5.56 -0.36
N SER A 174 -0.70 -4.43 -0.71
CA SER A 174 0.75 -4.31 -0.89
C SER A 174 1.51 -4.58 0.41
N PHE A 175 1.02 -4.04 1.53
CA PHE A 175 1.57 -4.32 2.86
C PHE A 175 1.46 -5.80 3.23
N CYS A 176 0.28 -6.40 3.10
CA CYS A 176 0.06 -7.82 3.40
C CYS A 176 1.02 -8.71 2.60
N LYS A 177 1.20 -8.44 1.31
CA LYS A 177 2.16 -9.16 0.47
C LYS A 177 3.58 -9.07 1.04
N ALA A 178 4.04 -7.89 1.43
CA ALA A 178 5.38 -7.69 2.01
C ALA A 178 5.52 -8.32 3.41
N ALA A 179 4.42 -8.38 4.17
CA ALA A 179 4.38 -8.97 5.50
C ALA A 179 4.17 -10.50 5.50
N GLY A 180 3.94 -11.12 4.34
CA GLY A 180 3.59 -12.54 4.25
C GLY A 180 2.19 -12.86 4.81
N LEU A 181 1.29 -11.88 4.80
CA LEU A 181 -0.09 -11.98 5.28
C LEU A 181 -1.05 -12.11 4.10
N THR A 182 -2.15 -12.83 4.32
CA THR A 182 -3.29 -12.83 3.40
C THR A 182 -4.16 -11.61 3.69
N PRO A 183 -4.44 -10.73 2.69
CA PRO A 183 -5.38 -9.63 2.87
C PRO A 183 -6.78 -10.15 3.22
N VAL A 184 -7.46 -9.49 4.16
CA VAL A 184 -8.88 -9.75 4.43
C VAL A 184 -9.71 -9.44 3.18
N SER A 185 -10.60 -10.34 2.77
CA SER A 185 -11.47 -10.09 1.60
C SER A 185 -12.43 -8.93 1.86
N LEU A 186 -12.54 -7.99 0.91
CA LEU A 186 -13.50 -6.88 0.99
C LEU A 186 -14.94 -7.35 1.22
N ASP A 187 -15.33 -8.50 0.66
CA ASP A 187 -16.68 -9.06 0.80
C ASP A 187 -17.03 -9.44 2.24
N THR A 188 -16.02 -9.57 3.11
CA THR A 188 -16.19 -9.90 4.52
C THR A 188 -16.24 -8.67 5.44
N ILE A 189 -15.96 -7.48 4.89
CA ILE A 189 -15.88 -6.24 5.66
C ILE A 189 -17.21 -5.47 5.54
N PRO A 190 -17.94 -5.24 6.63
CA PRO A 190 -19.13 -4.39 6.59
C PRO A 190 -18.77 -2.98 6.10
N SER A 191 -19.44 -2.51 5.06
CA SER A 191 -19.23 -1.17 4.51
C SER A 191 -20.30 -0.19 4.99
N LYS A 192 -19.91 1.08 5.09
CA LYS A 192 -20.81 2.20 5.36
C LYS A 192 -20.48 3.33 4.40
N VAL A 193 -21.50 4.08 4.01
CA VAL A 193 -21.36 5.25 3.13
C VAL A 193 -21.71 6.50 3.92
N LYS A 194 -20.82 7.49 3.87
CA LYS A 194 -21.11 8.86 4.31
C LYS A 194 -21.33 9.73 3.07
N PRO A 195 -22.58 10.09 2.73
CA PRO A 195 -22.85 10.97 1.61
C PRO A 195 -22.35 12.38 1.90
N ASN A 196 -22.14 13.17 0.84
CA ASN A 196 -21.85 14.61 0.90
C ASN A 196 -20.64 14.97 1.79
N PHE A 197 -19.60 14.12 1.79
CA PHE A 197 -18.34 14.45 2.43
C PHE A 197 -17.63 15.58 1.67
N LEU A 198 -17.35 16.69 2.35
CA LEU A 198 -16.55 17.80 1.85
C LEU A 198 -15.21 17.80 2.60
N GLY A 199 -14.15 17.55 1.84
CA GLY A 199 -12.79 17.45 2.36
C GLY A 199 -12.02 18.76 2.34
N LEU A 200 -10.72 18.69 2.62
CA LEU A 200 -9.84 19.85 2.74
C LEU A 200 -9.80 20.72 1.46
N PHE A 201 -9.83 20.11 0.27
CA PHE A 201 -9.76 20.86 -0.97
C PHE A 201 -11.00 21.72 -1.21
N TYR A 202 -12.18 21.33 -0.70
CA TYR A 202 -13.36 22.18 -0.75
C TYR A 202 -13.09 23.52 -0.04
N TRP A 203 -12.53 23.45 1.17
CA TRP A 203 -12.23 24.66 1.97
C TRP A 203 -11.17 25.54 1.34
N PHE A 204 -10.17 24.98 0.67
CA PHE A 204 -9.12 25.74 -0.02
C PHE A 204 -9.55 26.35 -1.36
N THR A 205 -10.69 25.92 -1.90
CA THR A 205 -11.16 26.35 -3.22
C THR A 205 -12.51 27.06 -3.19
N LYS A 206 -13.12 27.18 -2.01
CA LYS A 206 -14.35 27.95 -1.80
C LYS A 206 -14.07 29.43 -2.05
N ALA A 207 -14.89 30.04 -2.90
CA ALA A 207 -14.87 31.48 -3.19
C ALA A 207 -15.45 32.29 -2.03
#